data_AF-A0A975QYC1-F1
#
_entry.id   AF-A0A975QYC1-F1
#
_cell.length_a   1.000
_cell.length_b   1.000
_cell.length_c   1.000
_cell.angle_alpha   90.00
_cell.angle_beta   90.00
_cell.angle_gamma   90.00
#
_symmetry.space_group_name_H-M   'P 1'
#
loop_
_entity.id
_entity.type
_entity.pdbx_description
1 polymer ?
#
loop_
_entity_poly.entity_id
_entity_poly.type
_entity_poly.pdbx_seq_one_letter_code
_entity_poly.pdbx_strand_id
1 'polypeptide(L)'
;MAFRIFGQKRAAGFIVLGVLMGRGLYYLLPYVFYAAPILLILYVFIIEVLPVIAATYTFLYLTRSFSTRRHKVKKRKVEKRYSTIFPKNYLKRLTLYGFIISFGFLVTVLILYIFDIYEFQLLYFIMLVLMFGISSLYMMYWLFQHMFFDKERIIIYIGKDKSVCYAYDVKSMKKPFLIQDVFKNDMYIIDELGLITIYDGFKVVEKNYIYWIATSQIFEINDKGYVKSNNLYKSWIDDIPKYKKIDLKLKYNESHQLKRKK
;
A
#
# COMPACT_ATOMS: atom_id res chain seq x y z
N MET A 1 8.87 -5.67 -34.57
CA MET A 1 7.65 -4.83 -34.48
C MET A 1 7.32 -4.62 -33.00
N ALA A 2 7.13 -3.35 -32.62
CA ALA A 2 7.42 -2.78 -31.30
C ALA A 2 6.62 -3.30 -30.09
N PHE A 3 7.33 -3.35 -28.95
CA PHE A 3 6.84 -3.47 -27.58
C PHE A 3 5.96 -2.28 -27.19
N ARG A 4 4.80 -2.52 -26.56
CA ARG A 4 4.04 -1.48 -25.85
C ARG A 4 3.46 -1.99 -24.53
N ILE A 5 4.09 -1.54 -23.44
CA ILE A 5 3.58 -1.57 -22.07
C ILE A 5 3.01 -0.17 -21.78
N PHE A 6 1.85 -0.09 -21.11
CA PHE A 6 0.98 1.09 -20.95
C PHE A 6 0.13 1.52 -22.17
N GLY A 7 -0.12 0.60 -23.12
CA GLY A 7 -1.02 0.90 -24.25
C GLY A 7 -1.11 -0.24 -25.25
N GLN A 8 -1.52 -1.42 -24.75
CA GLN A 8 -1.92 -2.66 -25.42
C GLN A 8 -1.21 -3.06 -26.74
N LYS A 9 -0.13 -3.84 -26.61
CA LYS A 9 -0.03 -5.20 -27.21
C LYS A 9 0.64 -6.15 -26.21
N ARG A 10 -0.20 -6.95 -25.51
CA ARG A 10 0.19 -7.85 -24.40
C ARG A 10 0.64 -9.24 -24.84
N ALA A 11 0.47 -9.56 -26.13
CA ALA A 11 0.73 -10.88 -26.68
C ALA A 11 2.18 -11.33 -26.46
N ALA A 12 3.16 -10.43 -26.58
CA ALA A 12 4.57 -10.77 -26.43
C ALA A 12 4.91 -11.34 -25.04
N GLY A 13 4.38 -10.75 -23.96
CA GLY A 13 4.60 -11.26 -22.59
C GLY A 13 4.03 -12.65 -22.37
N PHE A 14 2.81 -12.91 -22.88
CA PHE A 14 2.20 -14.23 -22.84
C PHE A 14 2.90 -15.24 -23.74
N ILE A 15 3.42 -14.81 -24.89
CA ILE A 15 4.20 -15.68 -25.80
C ILE A 15 5.50 -16.07 -25.11
N VAL A 16 6.23 -15.13 -24.51
CA VAL A 16 7.48 -15.42 -23.78
C VAL A 16 7.22 -16.34 -22.59
N LEU A 17 6.22 -16.03 -21.75
CA LEU A 17 5.85 -16.88 -20.62
C LEU A 17 5.34 -18.26 -21.08
N GLY A 18 4.61 -18.33 -22.19
CA GLY A 18 4.15 -19.58 -22.78
C GLY A 18 5.30 -20.45 -23.29
N VAL A 19 6.29 -19.87 -23.95
CA VAL A 19 7.51 -20.58 -24.39
C VAL A 19 8.32 -21.08 -23.19
N LEU A 20 8.47 -20.25 -22.15
CA LEU A 20 9.16 -20.64 -20.92
C LEU A 20 8.42 -21.76 -20.18
N MET A 21 7.09 -21.69 -20.14
CA MET A 21 6.26 -22.74 -19.54
C MET A 21 6.36 -24.05 -20.32
N GLY A 22 6.30 -23.98 -21.66
CA GLY A 22 6.51 -25.14 -22.52
C GLY A 22 7.87 -25.78 -22.32
N ARG A 23 8.92 -24.96 -22.16
CA ARG A 23 10.28 -25.43 -21.84
C ARG A 23 10.35 -26.11 -20.46
N GLY A 24 9.77 -25.51 -19.43
CA GLY A 24 9.75 -26.10 -18.09
C GLY A 24 9.00 -27.44 -18.06
N LEU A 25 7.86 -27.52 -18.76
CA LEU A 25 7.10 -28.77 -18.91
C LEU A 25 7.87 -29.81 -19.75
N TYR A 26 8.59 -29.39 -20.79
CA TYR A 26 9.44 -30.28 -21.57
C TYR A 26 10.53 -30.95 -20.72
N TYR A 27 11.15 -30.22 -19.79
CA TYR A 27 12.11 -30.81 -18.86
C TYR A 27 11.45 -31.71 -17.80
N LEU A 28 10.19 -31.45 -17.43
CA LEU A 28 9.45 -32.29 -16.49
C LEU A 28 9.00 -33.62 -17.12
N LEU A 29 8.64 -33.63 -18.40
CA LEU A 29 8.04 -34.77 -19.09
C LEU A 29 8.84 -36.09 -18.98
N PRO A 30 10.17 -36.11 -19.19
CA PRO A 30 10.96 -37.33 -19.03
C PRO A 30 10.79 -37.96 -17.64
N TYR A 31 10.81 -37.16 -16.58
CA TYR A 31 10.67 -37.66 -15.21
C TYR A 31 9.29 -38.28 -14.94
N VAL A 32 8.26 -37.73 -15.58
CA VAL A 32 6.89 -38.27 -15.50
C VAL A 32 6.78 -39.56 -16.32
N PHE A 33 7.29 -39.59 -17.56
CA PHE A 33 7.18 -40.74 -18.45
C PHE A 33 8.05 -41.93 -18.05
N TYR A 34 9.22 -41.69 -17.46
CA TYR A 34 10.09 -42.75 -16.93
C TYR A 34 9.73 -43.17 -15.50
N ALA A 35 8.56 -42.75 -14.99
CA ALA A 35 8.06 -43.10 -13.65
C ALA A 35 9.09 -42.83 -12.54
N ALA A 36 9.74 -41.66 -12.61
CA ALA A 36 10.71 -41.26 -11.59
C ALA A 36 10.04 -41.14 -10.21
N PRO A 37 10.82 -41.24 -9.11
CA PRO A 37 10.28 -41.05 -7.77
C PRO A 37 9.52 -39.72 -7.63
N ILE A 38 8.37 -39.75 -6.95
CA ILE A 38 7.48 -38.59 -6.81
C ILE A 38 8.19 -37.33 -6.28
N LEU A 39 9.16 -37.52 -5.38
CA LEU A 39 9.98 -36.46 -4.80
C LEU A 39 10.84 -35.75 -5.86
N LEU A 40 11.37 -36.51 -6.80
CA LEU A 40 12.21 -35.99 -7.88
C LEU A 40 11.36 -35.24 -8.91
N ILE A 41 10.16 -35.75 -9.22
CA ILE A 41 9.19 -35.04 -10.06
C ILE A 41 8.80 -33.70 -9.42
N LEU A 42 8.52 -33.69 -8.12
CA LEU A 42 8.19 -32.47 -7.37
C LEU A 42 9.36 -31.49 -7.35
N TYR A 43 10.58 -31.97 -7.13
CA TYR A 43 11.78 -31.14 -7.14
C TYR A 43 11.97 -30.43 -8.49
N VAL A 44 11.88 -31.18 -9.59
CA VAL A 44 11.99 -30.61 -10.94
C VAL A 44 10.83 -29.66 -11.23
N PHE A 45 9.61 -29.97 -10.79
CA PHE A 45 8.46 -29.06 -10.92
C PHE A 45 8.68 -27.73 -10.19
N ILE A 46 9.23 -27.76 -8.97
CA ILE A 46 9.50 -26.56 -8.16
C ILE A 46 10.57 -25.68 -8.81
N ILE A 47 11.56 -26.26 -9.48
CA ILE A 47 12.66 -25.51 -10.10
C ILE A 47 12.30 -25.02 -11.51
N GLU A 48 11.66 -25.84 -12.33
CA GLU A 48 11.47 -25.56 -13.76
C GLU A 48 10.11 -24.95 -14.10
N VAL A 49 9.05 -25.34 -13.36
CA VAL A 49 7.66 -24.99 -13.72
C VAL A 49 7.07 -23.95 -12.77
N LEU A 50 7.27 -24.12 -11.46
CA LEU A 50 6.70 -23.24 -10.44
C LEU A 50 7.15 -21.77 -10.57
N PRO A 51 8.42 -21.44 -10.90
CA PRO A 51 8.83 -20.05 -11.06
C PRO A 51 8.12 -19.37 -12.25
N VAL A 52 7.84 -20.12 -13.32
CA VAL A 52 7.10 -19.61 -14.48
C VAL A 52 5.63 -19.38 -14.14
N ILE A 53 5.01 -20.27 -13.35
CA ILE A 53 3.65 -20.07 -12.81
C ILE A 53 3.61 -18.81 -11.94
N ALA A 54 4.56 -18.66 -11.01
CA ALA A 54 4.65 -17.50 -10.12
C ALA A 54 4.89 -16.19 -10.89
N ALA A 55 5.77 -16.21 -11.90
CA ALA A 55 6.01 -15.07 -12.78
C ALA A 55 4.75 -14.72 -13.59
N THR A 56 4.02 -15.71 -14.08
CA THR A 56 2.75 -15.50 -14.79
C THR A 56 1.69 -14.90 -13.89
N TYR A 57 1.55 -15.40 -12.66
CA TYR A 57 0.62 -14.85 -11.67
C TYR A 57 0.96 -13.41 -11.29
N THR A 58 2.26 -13.14 -11.04
CA THR A 58 2.76 -11.81 -10.72
C THR A 58 2.56 -10.84 -11.89
N PHE A 59 2.83 -11.28 -13.12
CA PHE A 59 2.57 -10.51 -14.33
C PHE A 59 1.08 -10.19 -14.49
N LEU A 60 0.18 -11.17 -14.28
CA LEU A 60 -1.27 -10.96 -14.31
C LEU A 60 -1.75 -9.98 -13.22
N TYR A 61 -1.19 -10.08 -12.01
CA TYR A 61 -1.49 -9.19 -10.89
C TYR A 61 -1.04 -7.75 -11.17
N LEU A 62 0.22 -7.57 -11.59
CA LEU A 62 0.78 -6.26 -11.93
C LEU A 62 0.09 -5.62 -13.13
N THR A 63 -0.27 -6.41 -14.14
CA THR A 63 -1.01 -5.91 -15.32
C THR A 63 -2.51 -5.78 -15.09
N ARG A 64 -3.01 -6.10 -13.89
CA ARG A 64 -4.43 -6.07 -13.50
C ARG A 64 -5.33 -6.90 -14.42
N SER A 65 -4.82 -8.01 -14.96
CA SER A 65 -5.50 -8.81 -15.97
C SER A 65 -6.48 -9.85 -15.41
N PHE A 66 -6.71 -9.88 -14.09
CA PHE A 66 -7.78 -10.64 -13.42
C PHE A 66 -9.20 -10.07 -13.69
N SER A 67 -9.41 -9.43 -14.84
CA SER A 67 -10.75 -9.12 -15.32
C SER A 67 -11.30 -10.36 -16.02
N THR A 68 -11.87 -11.29 -15.26
CA THR A 68 -12.81 -12.27 -15.81
C THR A 68 -13.82 -11.50 -16.67
N ARG A 69 -13.91 -11.85 -17.96
CA ARG A 69 -14.90 -11.30 -18.89
C ARG A 69 -16.28 -11.32 -18.21
N ARG A 70 -16.84 -10.15 -17.89
CA ARG A 70 -18.28 -9.98 -17.71
C ARG A 70 -18.81 -9.03 -18.75
N HIS A 71 -19.67 -9.60 -19.58
CA HIS A 71 -20.58 -8.97 -20.50
C HIS A 71 -21.38 -7.82 -19.89
N LYS A 72 -21.71 -6.88 -20.78
CA LYS A 72 -22.71 -5.81 -20.69
C LYS A 72 -22.45 -4.73 -19.62
N VAL A 73 -22.21 -3.53 -20.14
CA VAL A 73 -22.15 -2.25 -19.43
C VAL A 73 -23.49 -2.00 -18.73
N LYS A 74 -23.63 -2.45 -17.48
CA LYS A 74 -24.48 -1.76 -16.50
C LYS A 74 -23.65 -0.60 -15.96
N LYS A 75 -24.18 0.62 -16.07
CA LYS A 75 -23.58 1.84 -15.48
C LYS A 75 -23.06 1.49 -14.08
N ARG A 76 -21.74 1.58 -13.89
CA ARG A 76 -21.12 1.41 -12.58
C ARG A 76 -21.78 2.41 -11.64
N LYS A 77 -22.49 1.92 -10.61
CA LYS A 77 -22.55 2.68 -9.35
C LYS A 77 -21.10 2.99 -9.01
N VAL A 78 -20.74 4.26 -8.92
CA VAL A 78 -19.40 4.69 -8.54
C VAL A 78 -19.12 4.02 -7.20
N GLU A 79 -18.30 2.98 -7.20
CA GLU A 79 -17.80 2.36 -5.99
C GLU A 79 -17.09 3.48 -5.22
N LYS A 80 -17.68 3.86 -4.08
CA LYS A 80 -17.12 4.88 -3.19
C LYS A 80 -15.72 4.41 -2.78
N ARG A 81 -14.68 4.95 -3.43
CA ARG A 81 -13.29 4.65 -3.11
C ARG A 81 -12.88 5.41 -1.86
N TYR A 82 -13.34 4.93 -0.71
CA TYR A 82 -12.73 5.33 0.56
C TYR A 82 -11.33 4.73 0.62
N SER A 83 -10.30 5.57 0.72
CA SER A 83 -8.98 5.05 1.03
C SER A 83 -8.96 4.51 2.45
N THR A 84 -8.41 3.30 2.61
CA THR A 84 -8.14 2.75 3.94
C THR A 84 -7.06 3.60 4.60
N ILE A 85 -7.37 4.13 5.79
CA ILE A 85 -6.40 4.85 6.60
C ILE A 85 -5.63 3.81 7.41
N PHE A 86 -4.31 3.83 7.26
CA PHE A 86 -3.39 3.00 8.04
C PHE A 86 -2.77 3.86 9.15
N PRO A 87 -3.23 3.74 10.40
CA PRO A 87 -2.71 4.57 11.47
C PRO A 87 -1.24 4.25 11.74
N LYS A 88 -0.48 5.26 12.18
CA LYS A 88 0.95 5.16 12.51
C LYS A 88 1.28 3.94 13.38
N ASN A 89 0.47 3.71 14.41
CA ASN A 89 0.67 2.62 15.37
C ASN A 89 0.52 1.24 14.73
N TYR A 90 -0.36 1.10 13.74
CA TYR A 90 -0.52 -0.13 12.99
C TYR A 90 0.69 -0.37 12.08
N LEU A 91 1.10 0.66 11.32
CA LEU A 91 2.26 0.58 10.44
C LEU A 91 3.52 0.22 11.22
N LYS A 92 3.74 0.83 12.39
CA LYS A 92 4.87 0.52 13.28
C LYS A 92 4.88 -0.94 13.74
N ARG A 93 3.73 -1.52 14.06
CA ARG A 93 3.64 -2.95 14.44
C ARG A 93 3.90 -3.85 13.25
N LEU A 94 3.32 -3.54 12.09
CA LEU A 94 3.51 -4.33 10.87
C LEU A 94 4.98 -4.37 10.47
N THR A 95 5.67 -3.23 10.53
CA THR A 95 7.13 -3.19 10.31
C THR A 95 7.91 -3.97 11.35
N LEU A 96 7.51 -3.91 12.62
CA LEU A 96 8.20 -4.63 13.69
C LEU A 96 8.05 -6.15 13.52
N TYR A 97 6.85 -6.62 13.17
CA TYR A 97 6.64 -8.04 12.84
C TYR A 97 7.43 -8.44 11.59
N GLY A 98 7.43 -7.61 10.55
CA GLY A 98 8.25 -7.86 9.35
C GLY A 98 9.73 -7.97 9.67
N PHE A 99 10.24 -7.12 10.56
CA PHE A 99 11.63 -7.17 11.03
C PHE A 99 11.92 -8.46 11.81
N ILE A 100 11.06 -8.85 12.75
CA ILE A 100 11.24 -10.08 13.55
C ILE A 100 11.24 -11.31 12.64
N ILE A 101 10.31 -11.41 11.69
CA ILE A 101 10.24 -12.52 10.74
C ILE A 101 11.52 -12.59 9.91
N SER A 102 11.94 -11.45 9.36
CA SER A 102 13.16 -11.39 8.54
C SER A 102 14.39 -11.79 9.37
N PHE A 103 14.51 -11.28 10.60
CA PHE A 103 15.62 -11.61 11.50
C PHE A 103 15.62 -13.09 11.87
N GLY A 104 14.46 -13.66 12.18
CA GLY A 104 14.32 -15.10 12.43
C GLY A 104 14.72 -15.95 11.24
N PHE A 105 14.40 -15.52 10.01
CA PHE A 105 14.86 -16.17 8.79
C PHE A 105 16.39 -16.15 8.67
N LEU A 106 17.03 -15.00 8.89
CA LEU A 106 18.49 -14.89 8.86
C LEU A 106 19.16 -15.79 9.91
N VAL A 107 18.66 -15.80 11.14
CA VAL A 107 19.18 -16.66 12.21
C VAL A 107 19.05 -18.14 11.82
N THR A 108 17.92 -18.53 11.23
CA THR A 108 17.71 -19.91 10.76
C THR A 108 18.72 -20.29 9.68
N VAL A 109 18.93 -19.42 8.68
CA VAL A 109 19.91 -19.64 7.61
C VAL A 109 21.33 -19.75 8.18
N LEU A 110 21.69 -18.91 9.16
CA LEU A 110 22.98 -19.00 9.85
C LEU A 110 23.17 -20.31 10.60
N ILE A 111 22.15 -20.77 11.33
CA ILE A 111 22.18 -22.05 12.05
C ILE A 111 22.36 -23.20 11.05
N LEU A 112 21.56 -23.25 9.98
CA LEU A 112 21.66 -24.30 8.96
C LEU A 112 23.05 -24.36 8.32
N TYR A 113 23.69 -23.20 8.13
CA TYR A 113 25.06 -23.10 7.62
C TYR A 113 26.10 -23.57 8.64
N ILE A 114 26.01 -23.14 9.91
CA ILE A 114 26.97 -23.51 10.97
C ILE A 114 26.95 -25.01 11.27
N PHE A 115 25.77 -25.63 11.23
CA PHE A 115 25.60 -27.06 11.49
C PHE A 115 25.80 -27.95 10.24
N ASP A 116 26.21 -27.36 9.12
CA ASP A 116 26.44 -28.05 7.85
C ASP A 116 25.26 -28.94 7.42
N ILE A 117 24.03 -28.52 7.75
CA ILE A 117 22.80 -29.28 7.48
C ILE A 117 22.47 -29.23 5.98
N TYR A 118 22.93 -28.18 5.29
CA TYR A 118 22.80 -27.99 3.85
C TYR A 118 24.12 -27.49 3.28
N GLU A 119 24.60 -28.14 2.22
CA GLU A 119 25.70 -27.65 1.39
C GLU A 119 25.23 -26.44 0.56
N PHE A 120 25.05 -25.30 1.22
CA PHE A 120 24.90 -24.04 0.50
C PHE A 120 26.25 -23.71 -0.15
N GLN A 121 26.30 -23.61 -1.48
CA GLN A 121 27.46 -23.02 -2.12
C GLN A 121 27.66 -21.62 -1.52
N LEU A 122 28.88 -21.32 -1.06
CA LEU A 122 29.25 -20.09 -0.35
C LEU A 122 28.66 -18.82 -0.99
N LEU A 123 28.61 -18.80 -2.33
CA LEU A 123 28.04 -17.70 -3.12
C LEU A 123 26.54 -17.45 -2.82
N TYR A 124 25.73 -18.50 -2.70
CA TYR A 124 24.30 -18.38 -2.37
C TYR A 124 24.09 -17.85 -0.95
N PHE A 125 24.91 -18.31 -0.01
CA PHE A 125 24.86 -17.82 1.37
C PHE A 125 25.18 -16.32 1.45
N ILE A 126 26.26 -15.87 0.78
CA ILE A 126 26.62 -14.46 0.68
C ILE A 126 25.49 -13.65 0.05
N MET A 127 24.85 -14.16 -1.02
CA MET A 127 23.74 -13.48 -1.68
C MET A 127 22.53 -13.32 -0.75
N LEU A 128 22.17 -14.35 0.03
CA LEU A 128 21.07 -14.29 0.99
C LEU A 128 21.33 -13.26 2.10
N VAL A 129 22.56 -13.22 2.63
CA VAL A 129 22.96 -12.24 3.64
C VAL A 129 22.91 -10.82 3.07
N LEU A 130 23.37 -10.61 1.84
CA LEU A 130 23.31 -9.30 1.17
C LEU A 130 21.86 -8.86 0.90
N MET A 131 21.00 -9.76 0.40
CA MET A 131 19.59 -9.44 0.19
C MET A 131 18.89 -9.09 1.49
N PHE A 132 19.19 -9.80 2.58
CA PHE A 132 18.69 -9.47 3.91
C PHE A 132 19.19 -8.11 4.38
N GLY A 133 20.48 -7.81 4.23
CA GLY A 133 21.07 -6.53 4.61
C GLY A 133 20.41 -5.35 3.89
N ILE A 134 20.22 -5.45 2.58
CA ILE A 134 19.54 -4.43 1.76
C ILE A 134 18.07 -4.29 2.18
N SER A 135 17.37 -5.40 2.39
CA SER A 135 15.97 -5.39 2.85
C SER A 135 15.82 -4.72 4.22
N SER A 136 16.74 -5.00 5.14
CA SER A 136 16.77 -4.41 6.48
C SER A 136 17.02 -2.90 6.42
N LEU A 137 18.00 -2.45 5.63
CA LEU A 137 18.28 -1.03 5.40
C LEU A 137 17.07 -0.32 4.79
N TYR A 138 16.40 -0.92 3.81
CA TYR A 138 15.20 -0.37 3.21
C TYR A 138 14.05 -0.25 4.23
N MET A 139 13.81 -1.29 5.05
CA MET A 139 12.83 -1.24 6.13
C MET A 139 13.16 -0.15 7.15
N MET A 140 14.43 0.00 7.53
CA MET A 140 14.87 1.00 8.49
C MET A 140 14.71 2.42 7.94
N TYR A 141 15.02 2.64 6.66
CA TYR A 141 14.74 3.90 5.97
C TYR A 141 13.24 4.21 5.94
N TRP A 142 12.42 3.23 5.57
CA TRP A 142 10.95 3.38 5.54
C TRP A 142 10.39 3.69 6.93
N LEU A 143 10.86 2.99 7.95
CA LEU A 143 10.57 3.26 9.35
C LEU A 143 10.99 4.68 9.74
N PHE A 144 12.18 5.13 9.39
CA PHE A 144 12.64 6.49 9.69
C PHE A 144 11.72 7.56 9.07
N GLN A 145 11.27 7.36 7.83
CA GLN A 145 10.34 8.27 7.17
C GLN A 145 8.95 8.31 7.86
N HIS A 146 8.48 7.18 8.39
CA HIS A 146 7.12 7.04 8.92
C HIS A 146 7.00 7.03 10.47
N MET A 147 8.09 6.86 11.22
CA MET A 147 8.05 6.77 12.68
C MET A 147 7.92 8.13 13.39
N PHE A 148 8.07 9.25 12.69
CA PHE A 148 8.32 10.52 13.37
C PHE A 148 7.33 11.65 13.10
N PHE A 149 6.11 11.38 12.63
CA PHE A 149 5.06 12.40 12.67
C PHE A 149 4.37 12.43 14.04
N ASP A 150 4.31 13.61 14.63
CA ASP A 150 3.82 13.86 15.99
C ASP A 150 2.29 13.86 16.06
N LYS A 151 1.63 14.17 14.94
CA LYS A 151 0.17 14.25 14.85
C LYS A 151 -0.35 13.60 13.58
N GLU A 152 -1.39 12.78 13.75
CA GLU A 152 -2.15 12.18 12.67
C GLU A 152 -3.62 12.50 12.89
N ARG A 153 -4.26 13.18 11.95
CA ARG A 153 -5.62 13.71 12.14
C ARG A 153 -6.49 13.49 10.93
N ILE A 154 -7.78 13.36 11.17
CA ILE A 154 -8.83 13.42 10.16
C ILE A 154 -9.46 14.79 10.26
N ILE A 155 -9.54 15.49 9.14
CA ILE A 155 -10.19 16.80 9.04
C ILE A 155 -11.42 16.63 8.15
N ILE A 156 -12.59 16.94 8.70
CA ILE A 156 -13.86 16.86 8.00
C ILE A 156 -14.40 18.27 7.79
N TYR A 157 -14.63 18.61 6.53
CA TYR A 157 -15.36 19.80 6.13
C TYR A 157 -16.83 19.49 5.90
N ILE A 158 -17.72 20.34 6.39
CA ILE A 158 -19.17 20.21 6.24
C ILE A 158 -19.71 21.46 5.55
N GLY A 159 -20.65 21.24 4.62
CA GLY A 159 -21.35 22.30 3.88
C GLY A 159 -20.89 22.42 2.44
N LYS A 160 -21.76 22.98 1.58
CA LYS A 160 -21.46 23.22 0.16
C LYS A 160 -20.17 24.02 -0.05
N ASP A 161 -19.93 25.01 0.81
CA ASP A 161 -18.77 25.92 0.72
C ASP A 161 -17.72 25.62 1.81
N LYS A 162 -17.68 24.38 2.30
CA LYS A 162 -16.70 23.91 3.31
C LYS A 162 -16.68 24.85 4.53
N SER A 163 -17.87 25.20 5.01
CA SER A 163 -18.08 26.29 5.98
C SER A 163 -17.68 25.90 7.40
N VAL A 164 -17.83 24.62 7.78
CA VAL A 164 -17.49 24.12 9.11
C VAL A 164 -16.42 23.05 9.01
N CYS A 165 -15.44 23.10 9.92
CA CYS A 165 -14.30 22.20 9.98
C CYS A 165 -14.24 21.50 11.34
N TYR A 166 -14.11 20.18 11.32
CA TYR A 166 -13.88 19.35 12.51
C TYR A 166 -12.57 18.58 12.36
N ALA A 167 -11.83 18.44 13.46
CA ALA A 167 -10.61 17.66 13.52
C ALA A 167 -10.76 16.51 14.52
N TYR A 168 -10.33 15.32 14.12
CA TYR A 168 -10.31 14.11 14.94
C TYR A 168 -8.89 13.56 15.00
N ASP A 169 -8.38 13.29 16.21
CA ASP A 169 -7.04 12.75 16.40
C ASP A 169 -7.04 11.22 16.24
N VAL A 170 -6.22 10.70 15.34
CA VAL A 170 -6.16 9.28 14.97
C VAL A 170 -5.34 8.47 15.98
N LYS A 171 -4.63 9.11 16.93
CA LYS A 171 -3.74 8.43 17.90
C LYS A 171 -4.38 7.26 18.65
N SER A 172 -5.70 7.25 18.84
CA SER A 172 -6.44 6.19 19.52
C SER A 172 -6.59 4.90 18.70
N MET A 173 -6.47 4.96 17.37
CA MET A 173 -6.76 3.83 16.47
C MET A 173 -5.58 2.86 16.34
N LYS A 174 -5.85 1.58 16.57
CA LYS A 174 -4.85 0.48 16.54
C LYS A 174 -4.90 -0.39 15.28
N LYS A 175 -5.96 -0.29 14.48
CA LYS A 175 -6.20 -1.11 13.27
C LYS A 175 -6.48 -0.19 12.08
N PRO A 176 -6.27 -0.66 10.84
CA PRO A 176 -6.71 0.06 9.65
C PRO A 176 -8.21 0.29 9.71
N PHE A 177 -8.65 1.46 9.27
CA PHE A 177 -10.06 1.86 9.32
C PHE A 177 -10.42 2.70 8.10
N LEU A 178 -11.72 2.76 7.81
CA LEU A 178 -12.33 3.64 6.83
C LEU A 178 -12.91 4.86 7.53
N ILE A 179 -13.08 5.96 6.79
CA ILE A 179 -13.72 7.16 7.35
C ILE A 179 -15.13 6.88 7.91
N GLN A 180 -15.83 5.89 7.36
CA GLN A 180 -17.14 5.43 7.82
C GLN A 180 -17.10 4.76 9.21
N ASP A 181 -15.95 4.21 9.60
CA ASP A 181 -15.77 3.62 10.93
C ASP A 181 -15.67 4.70 12.02
N VAL A 182 -15.27 5.91 11.63
CA VAL A 182 -15.13 7.08 12.52
C VAL A 182 -16.39 7.96 12.46
N PHE A 183 -16.92 8.20 11.26
CA PHE A 183 -18.14 8.97 11.05
C PHE A 183 -19.29 8.04 10.64
N LYS A 184 -20.16 7.73 11.62
CA LYS A 184 -21.21 6.69 11.50
C LYS A 184 -22.54 7.14 10.88
N ASN A 185 -22.59 8.29 10.20
CA ASN A 185 -23.85 8.77 9.63
C ASN A 185 -23.97 8.43 8.14
N ASP A 186 -24.80 7.43 7.85
CA ASP A 186 -25.03 6.89 6.51
C ASP A 186 -25.82 7.82 5.58
N MET A 187 -26.52 8.82 6.15
CA MET A 187 -27.31 9.80 5.37
C MET A 187 -26.43 10.72 4.52
N TYR A 188 -25.13 10.81 4.86
CA TYR A 188 -24.21 11.74 4.23
C TYR A 188 -23.18 11.04 3.35
N ILE A 189 -22.93 11.63 2.18
CA ILE A 189 -21.84 11.21 1.31
C ILE A 189 -20.58 11.95 1.75
N ILE A 190 -19.61 11.18 2.22
CA ILE A 190 -18.26 11.66 2.52
C ILE A 190 -17.42 11.48 1.25
N ASP A 191 -16.80 12.56 0.79
CA ASP A 191 -15.84 12.58 -0.30
C ASP A 191 -14.43 12.78 0.28
N GLU A 192 -13.49 11.94 -0.15
CA GLU A 192 -12.07 12.10 0.20
C GLU A 192 -11.46 13.18 -0.70
N LEU A 193 -11.02 14.29 -0.10
CA LEU A 193 -10.37 15.38 -0.82
C LEU A 193 -8.87 15.16 -0.97
N GLY A 194 -8.22 14.51 0.00
CA GLY A 194 -6.80 14.24 -0.12
C GLY A 194 -6.03 14.10 1.19
N LEU A 195 -4.72 14.22 1.06
CA LEU A 195 -3.74 14.16 2.12
C LEU A 195 -2.95 15.47 2.17
N ILE A 196 -2.79 16.02 3.37
CA ILE A 196 -1.85 17.12 3.63
C ILE A 196 -0.78 16.60 4.57
N THR A 197 0.46 16.65 4.11
CA THR A 197 1.64 16.22 4.86
C THR A 197 2.51 17.43 5.15
N ILE A 198 2.79 17.69 6.42
CA ILE A 198 3.65 18.79 6.87
C ILE A 198 5.02 18.23 7.22
N TYR A 199 6.06 18.85 6.65
CA TYR A 199 7.46 18.49 6.82
C TYR A 199 8.23 19.56 7.59
N ASP A 200 9.05 19.15 8.54
CA ASP A 200 10.11 19.96 9.13
C ASP A 200 11.47 19.41 8.65
N GLY A 201 12.09 20.13 7.72
CA GLY A 201 13.22 19.62 6.94
C GLY A 201 12.85 18.34 6.17
N PHE A 202 13.53 17.23 6.48
CA PHE A 202 13.27 15.91 5.89
C PHE A 202 12.26 15.06 6.69
N LYS A 203 11.81 15.52 7.85
CA LYS A 203 10.97 14.75 8.76
C LYS A 203 9.51 15.15 8.60
N VAL A 204 8.62 14.16 8.45
CA VAL A 204 7.17 14.40 8.50
C VAL A 204 6.77 14.71 9.94
N VAL A 205 6.09 15.83 10.18
CA VAL A 205 5.62 16.26 11.52
C VAL A 205 4.12 16.05 11.68
N GLU A 206 3.32 16.37 10.67
CA GLU A 206 1.86 16.19 10.72
C GLU A 206 1.35 15.53 9.46
N LYS A 207 0.38 14.62 9.62
CA LYS A 207 -0.33 13.98 8.51
C LYS A 207 -1.82 14.15 8.71
N ASN A 208 -2.46 14.89 7.81
CA ASN A 208 -3.86 15.25 7.90
C ASN A 208 -4.63 14.65 6.71
N TYR A 209 -5.60 13.78 7.00
CA TYR A 209 -6.51 13.23 6.00
C TYR A 209 -7.72 14.16 5.86
N ILE A 210 -7.96 14.66 4.66
CA ILE A 210 -8.98 15.68 4.41
C ILE A 210 -10.20 15.04 3.74
N TYR A 211 -11.36 15.25 4.34
CA TYR A 211 -12.66 14.78 3.87
C TYR A 211 -13.65 15.93 3.77
N TRP A 212 -14.63 15.77 2.90
CA TRP A 212 -15.70 16.73 2.68
C TRP A 212 -17.07 16.05 2.64
N ILE A 213 -18.00 16.61 3.40
CA ILE A 213 -19.41 16.26 3.41
C ILE A 213 -20.16 17.39 2.71
N ALA A 214 -20.46 17.14 1.43
CA ALA A 214 -21.22 18.07 0.60
C ALA A 214 -22.71 17.99 0.95
N THR A 215 -23.14 18.80 1.92
CA THR A 215 -24.53 18.93 2.38
C THR A 215 -25.01 20.38 2.29
N SER A 216 -26.30 20.57 2.04
CA SER A 216 -26.95 21.89 2.10
C SER A 216 -27.22 22.34 3.53
N GLN A 217 -27.48 21.38 4.43
CA GLN A 217 -27.74 21.66 5.84
C GLN A 217 -26.45 21.45 6.63
N ILE A 218 -25.98 22.51 7.28
CA ILE A 218 -24.86 22.45 8.22
C ILE A 218 -25.38 21.79 9.50
N PHE A 219 -24.68 20.77 9.97
CA PHE A 219 -24.98 20.09 11.23
C PHE A 219 -23.72 20.03 12.09
N GLU A 220 -23.91 19.88 13.40
CA GLU A 220 -22.80 19.71 14.34
C GLU A 220 -22.54 18.24 14.62
N ILE A 221 -21.26 17.86 14.69
CA ILE A 221 -20.86 16.50 15.07
C ILE A 221 -20.81 16.43 16.60
N ASN A 222 -21.79 15.76 17.21
CA ASN A 222 -21.93 15.61 18.67
C ASN A 222 -21.08 14.47 19.26
N ASP A 223 -19.89 14.21 18.69
CA ASP A 223 -18.98 13.17 19.18
C ASP A 223 -17.76 13.82 19.86
N LYS A 224 -17.46 13.38 21.09
CA LYS A 224 -16.36 13.87 21.93
C LYS A 224 -14.99 13.75 21.26
N GLY A 225 -14.84 12.86 20.28
CA GLY A 225 -13.60 12.72 19.51
C GLY A 225 -13.35 13.84 18.49
N TYR A 226 -14.39 14.60 18.12
CA TYR A 226 -14.29 15.68 17.13
C TYR A 226 -14.20 17.04 17.81
N VAL A 227 -13.16 17.79 17.47
CA VAL A 227 -12.97 19.16 17.94
C VAL A 227 -13.23 20.12 16.77
N LYS A 228 -14.19 21.03 16.94
CA LYS A 228 -14.46 22.10 15.97
C LYS A 228 -13.21 22.97 15.85
N SER A 229 -12.75 23.21 14.63
CA SER A 229 -11.52 23.94 14.37
C SER A 229 -11.73 25.09 13.39
N ASN A 230 -10.93 26.14 13.52
CA ASN A 230 -11.03 27.33 12.68
C ASN A 230 -10.43 27.08 11.30
N ASN A 231 -11.22 26.52 10.37
CA ASN A 231 -10.96 26.46 8.91
C ASN A 231 -9.50 26.09 8.54
N LEU A 232 -9.01 24.97 9.08
CA LEU A 232 -7.65 24.47 8.87
C LEU A 232 -7.38 24.13 7.40
N TYR A 233 -6.51 24.88 6.72
CA TYR A 233 -6.15 24.68 5.30
C TYR A 233 -7.22 25.09 4.29
N LYS A 234 -8.25 25.85 4.70
CA LYS A 234 -9.36 26.24 3.82
C LYS A 234 -8.89 26.91 2.52
N SER A 235 -7.91 27.81 2.60
CA SER A 235 -7.34 28.49 1.42
C SER A 235 -6.71 27.57 0.39
N TRP A 236 -6.27 26.37 0.80
CA TRP A 236 -5.67 25.37 -0.10
C TRP A 236 -6.72 24.41 -0.66
N ILE A 237 -7.90 24.37 -0.03
CA ILE A 237 -8.92 23.37 -0.28
C ILE A 237 -10.09 23.97 -1.05
N ASP A 238 -10.40 25.26 -0.91
CA ASP A 238 -11.57 25.90 -1.51
C ASP A 238 -11.64 25.68 -3.02
N ASP A 239 -10.52 25.83 -3.73
CA ASP A 239 -10.43 25.68 -5.19
C ASP A 239 -10.41 24.22 -5.67
N ILE A 240 -10.43 23.25 -4.76
CA ILE A 240 -10.40 21.82 -5.13
C ILE A 240 -11.80 21.40 -5.60
N PRO A 241 -11.94 21.00 -6.88
CA PRO A 241 -13.22 20.51 -7.39
C PRO A 241 -13.59 19.17 -6.76
N LYS A 242 -14.90 18.91 -6.67
CA LYS A 242 -15.45 17.66 -6.17
C LYS A 242 -14.82 16.47 -6.93
N TYR A 243 -14.42 15.44 -6.20
CA TYR A 243 -13.80 14.20 -6.71
C TYR A 243 -12.33 14.28 -7.15
N LYS A 244 -11.66 15.44 -7.02
CA LYS A 244 -10.21 15.53 -7.25
C LYS A 244 -9.46 15.30 -5.95
N LYS A 245 -8.61 14.26 -5.92
CA LYS A 245 -7.72 13.99 -4.81
C LYS A 245 -6.47 14.86 -4.91
N ILE A 246 -6.02 15.39 -3.78
CA ILE A 246 -4.77 16.15 -3.68
C ILE A 246 -3.81 15.50 -2.67
N ASP A 247 -2.52 15.54 -2.97
CA ASP A 247 -1.44 15.24 -2.04
C ASP A 247 -0.57 16.50 -1.90
N LEU A 248 -0.77 17.27 -0.83
CA LEU A 248 -0.01 18.49 -0.56
C LEU A 248 1.12 18.21 0.42
N LYS A 249 2.34 18.63 0.05
CA LYS A 249 3.52 18.57 0.90
C LYS A 249 3.93 19.99 1.29
N LEU A 250 3.71 20.35 2.56
CA LEU A 250 3.96 21.69 3.07
C LEU A 250 5.19 21.71 3.97
N LYS A 251 5.95 22.81 3.96
CA LYS A 251 7.01 23.02 4.96
C LYS A 251 6.41 23.60 6.25
N TYR A 252 6.96 23.22 7.41
CA TYR A 252 6.45 23.58 8.74
C TYR A 252 6.29 25.10 8.91
N ASN A 253 7.25 25.89 8.40
CA ASN A 253 7.22 27.36 8.47
C ASN A 253 6.02 27.99 7.74
N GLU A 254 5.62 27.47 6.57
CA GLU A 254 4.46 27.98 5.81
C GLU A 254 3.14 27.65 6.52
N SER A 255 3.06 26.50 7.19
CA SER A 255 1.87 26.06 7.92
C SER A 255 1.64 26.83 9.23
N HIS A 256 2.71 27.26 9.91
CA HIS A 256 2.63 28.00 11.18
C HIS A 256 2.41 29.52 10.99
N GLN A 257 2.85 30.10 9.88
CA GLN A 257 2.54 31.49 9.56
C GLN A 257 1.02 31.75 9.40
N LEU A 258 0.25 30.74 8.97
CA LEU A 258 -1.21 30.80 8.89
C LEU A 258 -1.91 30.75 10.27
N LYS A 259 -1.30 30.12 11.28
CA LYS A 259 -1.83 30.13 12.66
C LYS A 259 -1.62 31.47 13.36
N ARG A 260 -0.65 32.28 12.91
CA ARG A 260 -0.34 33.60 13.51
C ARG A 260 -0.97 34.79 12.77
N LYS A 261 -1.54 34.59 11.58
CA LYS A 261 -2.23 35.65 10.80
C LYS A 261 -3.74 35.74 11.10
N LYS A 262 -4.20 35.25 12.25
CA LYS A 262 -5.56 35.48 12.77
C LYS A 262 -5.48 36.12 14.14
#